data_AF-A0A7J9M256-F1
#
_entry.id   AF-A0A7J9M256-F1
#
_cell.length_a   1.000
_cell.length_b   1.000
_cell.length_c   1.000
_cell.angle_alpha   90.00
_cell.angle_beta   90.00
_cell.angle_gamma   90.00
#
_symmetry.space_group_name_H-M   'P 1'
#
loop_
_entity.id
_entity.type
_entity.pdbx_description
1 polymer ?
#
loop_
_entity_poly.entity_id
_entity_poly.type
_entity_poly.pdbx_seq_one_letter_code
_entity_poly.pdbx_strand_id
1 'polypeptide(L)' 'MEEIPAAGNNSSEIQLPPGFRFHPSDEELIVHYLKNKVTSNPLPASIIAEIDLYKYNPWELP' A
#
# COMPACT_ATOMS: atom_id res chain seq x y z
N MET A 1 26.98 -13.55 -18.14
CA MET A 1 27.34 -12.76 -16.95
C MET A 1 26.83 -11.37 -17.22
N GLU A 2 25.54 -11.16 -16.94
CA GLU A 2 25.02 -10.34 -15.81
C GLU A 2 25.25 -8.85 -16.13
N GLU A 3 24.21 -8.03 -16.33
CA GLU A 3 23.09 -7.84 -15.41
C GLU A 3 21.71 -7.71 -16.09
N ILE A 4 20.72 -8.22 -15.34
CA ILE A 4 19.28 -7.98 -15.49
C ILE A 4 18.95 -6.57 -14.97
N PRO A 5 18.31 -5.68 -15.76
CA PRO A 5 17.71 -4.49 -15.18
C PRO A 5 16.44 -4.91 -14.42
N ALA A 6 16.50 -4.89 -13.09
CA ALA A 6 15.32 -4.99 -12.23
C ALA A 6 14.47 -3.72 -12.39
N ALA A 7 13.70 -3.65 -13.47
CA ALA A 7 12.64 -2.67 -13.63
C ALA A 7 11.45 -3.12 -12.79
N GLY A 8 11.17 -2.42 -11.70
CA GLY A 8 10.05 -2.74 -10.83
C GLY A 8 9.78 -1.72 -9.72
N ASN A 9 10.08 -0.43 -9.93
CA ASN A 9 9.46 0.61 -9.12
C ASN A 9 7.99 0.74 -9.56
N ASN A 10 7.13 -0.14 -9.04
CA ASN A 10 5.69 -0.09 -9.26
C ASN A 10 5.04 0.99 -8.37
N SER A 11 5.52 2.23 -8.46
CA SER A 11 4.68 3.38 -8.13
C SER A 11 3.93 3.73 -9.40
N SER A 12 2.99 2.87 -9.81
CA SER A 12 1.95 3.27 -10.75
C SER A 12 1.17 4.37 -10.05
N GLU A 13 1.55 5.63 -10.32
CA GLU A 13 0.77 6.79 -9.93
C GLU A 13 -0.62 6.60 -10.50
N ILE A 14 -1.54 6.17 -9.63
CA ILE A 14 -2.95 6.05 -9.99
C ILE A 14 -3.37 7.49 -10.27
N GLN A 15 -3.55 7.83 -11.56
CA GLN A 15 -4.02 9.14 -11.99
C GLN A 15 -5.49 9.27 -11.60
N LEU A 16 -5.67 9.65 -10.35
CA LEU A 16 -6.97 9.86 -9.75
C LEU A 16 -7.47 11.26 -10.08
N PRO A 17 -8.74 11.43 -10.46
CA PRO A 17 -9.32 12.76 -10.63
C PRO A 17 -9.17 13.61 -9.37
N PRO A 18 -9.05 14.95 -9.50
CA PRO A 18 -9.03 15.86 -8.36
C PRO A 18 -10.21 15.60 -7.41
N GLY A 19 -9.92 15.40 -6.13
CA GLY A 19 -10.91 15.14 -5.10
C GLY A 19 -11.11 13.66 -4.74
N PHE A 20 -10.60 12.72 -5.55
CA PHE A 20 -10.57 11.31 -5.15
C PHE A 20 -9.53 11.10 -4.05
N ARG A 21 -9.91 10.38 -3.01
CA ARG A 21 -9.07 10.12 -1.84
C ARG A 21 -9.29 8.69 -1.37
N PHE A 22 -8.31 8.18 -0.66
CA PHE A 22 -8.47 6.94 0.07
C PHE A 22 -9.39 7.16 1.27
N HIS A 23 -10.62 6.67 1.17
CA HIS A 23 -11.63 6.73 2.24
C HIS A 23 -12.46 5.43 2.29
N PRO A 24 -11.82 4.27 2.54
CA PRO A 24 -12.53 3.00 2.67
C PRO A 24 -13.37 2.94 3.96
N SER A 25 -14.40 2.11 3.98
CA SER A 25 -15.09 1.69 5.19
C SER A 25 -14.27 0.69 6.02
N ASP A 26 -14.65 0.50 7.29
CA ASP A 26 -14.01 -0.48 8.18
C ASP A 26 -14.04 -1.90 7.59
N GLU A 27 -15.16 -2.28 6.97
CA GLU A 27 -15.32 -3.58 6.32
C GLU A 27 -14.36 -3.72 5.14
N GLU A 28 -14.23 -2.68 4.31
CA GLU A 28 -13.32 -2.70 3.16
C GLU A 28 -11.86 -2.80 3.60
N LEU A 29 -11.46 -2.08 4.66
CA LEU A 29 -10.12 -2.18 5.24
C LEU A 29 -9.80 -3.60 5.70
N ILE A 30 -10.74 -4.24 6.40
CA ILE A 30 -10.52 -5.59 6.95
C ILE A 30 -10.51 -6.63 5.83
N VAL A 31 -11.53 -6.65 4.98
CA VAL A 31 -11.77 -7.72 4.00
C VAL A 31 -10.81 -7.61 2.81
N HIS A 32 -10.59 -6.40 2.29
CA HIS A 32 -9.84 -6.23 1.04
C HIS A 32 -8.36 -5.89 1.24
N TYR A 33 -7.98 -5.32 2.39
CA TYR A 33 -6.59 -4.98 2.67
C TYR A 33 -5.96 -5.92 3.70
N LEU A 34 -6.49 -5.97 4.92
CA LEU A 34 -5.86 -6.74 6.00
C LEU A 34 -5.90 -8.25 5.73
N LYS A 35 -7.09 -8.80 5.42
CA LYS A 35 -7.27 -10.23 5.13
C LYS A 35 -6.44 -10.65 3.93
N ASN A 36 -6.48 -9.90 2.84
CA ASN A 36 -5.70 -10.21 1.64
C ASN A 36 -4.20 -10.19 1.92
N LYS A 37 -3.72 -9.24 2.74
CA LYS A 37 -2.31 -9.18 3.12
C LYS A 37 -1.86 -10.41 3.88
N VAL A 38 -2.63 -10.86 4.86
CA VAL A 38 -2.27 -12.04 5.67
C VAL A 38 -2.40 -13.36 4.91
N THR A 39 -3.25 -13.44 3.88
CA THR A 39 -3.36 -14.62 3.01
C THR A 39 -2.46 -14.55 1.77
N SER A 40 -1.62 -13.51 1.64
CA SER A 40 -0.79 -13.26 0.46
C SER A 40 -1.59 -13.14 -0.85
N ASN A 41 -2.83 -12.67 -0.77
CA ASN A 41 -3.66 -12.35 -1.92
C ASN A 41 -3.28 -10.97 -2.48
N PRO A 42 -3.52 -10.73 -3.79
CA PRO A 42 -3.28 -9.41 -4.38
C PRO A 42 -4.13 -8.32 -3.70
N LEU A 43 -3.48 -7.20 -3.37
CA LEU A 43 -4.15 -6.03 -2.80
C LEU A 43 -4.80 -5.18 -3.91
N PRO A 44 -5.96 -4.54 -3.66
CA PRO A 44 -6.62 -3.69 -4.65
C PRO A 44 -5.74 -2.53 -5.13
N ALA A 45 -4.95 -1.96 -4.21
CA ALA A 45 -3.97 -0.93 -4.50
C ALA A 45 -2.82 -1.01 -3.47
N SER A 46 -1.59 -0.75 -3.91
CA SER A 46 -0.40 -0.72 -3.04
C SER A 46 -0.25 0.65 -2.35
N ILE A 47 -1.30 1.10 -1.65
CA ILE A 47 -1.37 2.42 -1.00
C ILE A 47 -0.98 2.41 0.47
N ILE A 48 -1.04 1.26 1.14
CA ILE A 48 -0.68 1.11 2.57
C ILE A 48 0.77 0.65 2.67
N ALA A 49 1.63 1.49 3.26
CA ALA A 49 3.04 1.19 3.48
C ALA A 49 3.25 0.16 4.60
N GLU A 50 4.36 -0.60 4.53
CA GLU A 50 4.80 -1.51 5.58
C GLU A 50 5.80 -0.81 6.50
N ILE A 51 5.43 -0.68 7.77
CA ILE A 51 6.27 -0.05 8.79
C ILE A 51 6.01 -0.70 10.14
N ASP A 52 7.07 -0.82 10.94
CA ASP A 52 6.96 -1.20 12.35
C ASP A 52 6.56 0.01 13.17
N LEU A 53 5.24 0.21 13.32
CA LEU A 53 4.65 1.39 13.95
C LEU A 53 5.25 1.71 15.33
N TYR A 54 5.63 0.69 16.11
CA TYR A 54 6.09 0.85 17.49
C TYR A 54 7.51 1.41 17.62
N LYS A 55 8.26 1.49 16.51
CA LYS A 55 9.60 2.09 16.48
C LYS A 55 9.60 3.60 16.29
N TYR A 56 8.44 4.19 15.97
CA TYR A 56 8.32 5.59 15.60
C TYR A 56 7.35 6.31 16.54
N ASN A 57 7.63 7.58 16.82
CA ASN A 57 6.64 8.44 17.45
C ASN A 57 5.55 8.80 16.45
N PRO A 58 4.30 9.04 16.91
CA PRO A 58 3.18 9.36 16.01
C PRO A 58 3.41 10.55 15.08
N TRP A 59 4.24 11.52 15.47
CA TRP A 59 4.58 12.71 14.68
C TRP A 59 5.75 12.51 13.72
N GLU A 60 6.43 11.37 13.77
CA GLU A 60 7.49 11.01 12.81
C GLU A 60 6.93 10.30 11.57
N LEU A 61 5.66 9.92 11.62
CA LEU A 61 4.95 9.33 10.49
C LEU A 61 4.40 10.46 9.59
N PRO A 62 4.61 10.38 8.26
CA PRO A 62 4.16 11.39 7.31
C PRO A 62 2.63 11.46 7.15
#